data_AF-A0A916VAV6-F1
#
_entry.id   AF-A0A916VAV6-F1
#
_cell.length_a   1.000
_cell.length_b   1.000
_cell.length_c   1.000
_cell.angle_alpha   90.00
_cell.angle_beta   90.00
_cell.angle_gamma   90.00
#
_symmetry.space_group_name_H-M   'P 1'
#
loop_
_entity.id
_entity.type
_entity.pdbx_description
1 polymer ?
#
loop_
_entity_poly.entity_id
_entity_poly.type
_entity_poly.pdbx_seq_one_letter_code
_entity_poly.pdbx_strand_id
1 'polypeptide(L)'
;MFVAFFDALQSMSNTSSYASDVCPDLFGTFVPIRQAEKCCMQIRIKTRLNTRSPLLQLLLILEWILLGLVAITQILVANKFNSPTDVISNEIGILIFAVLGVAFPQTPLHKLFYIIAEFALIFWLTLKGNISLFQLLFIVLVIRNCVMLEGRSRSSVTGLALFSVLICITDRMRSQSLLVQIDPDRTLLYWVGFLIMLGLVFLFLQLLVESALSERKSREELLIANKRLREYAIQIEELATVQERNRIAREIHDSLGHSLTGFNLHLEAALRLLQSDPDEAKQLLLEAKQLGSTALKEVRVSVSALRGEPLEGAIA
;
A
#
# COMPACT_ATOMS: atom_id res chain seq x y z
N MET A 1 -19.36 -3.82 16.27
CA MET A 1 -19.44 -4.85 15.21
C MET A 1 -20.11 -4.30 13.94
N PHE A 2 -21.19 -3.51 14.03
CA PHE A 2 -21.84 -2.88 12.87
C PHE A 2 -21.08 -1.67 12.25
N VAL A 3 -20.35 -0.89 13.07
CA VAL A 3 -19.54 0.26 12.58
C VAL A 3 -18.30 -0.22 11.80
N ALA A 4 -17.63 -1.28 12.27
CA ALA A 4 -16.51 -1.90 11.56
C ALA A 4 -16.91 -2.61 10.26
N PHE A 5 -18.19 -3.01 10.12
CA PHE A 5 -18.75 -3.57 8.90
C PHE A 5 -19.06 -2.48 7.87
N PHE A 6 -19.52 -1.31 8.32
CA PHE A 6 -19.78 -0.15 7.46
C PHE A 6 -18.49 0.48 6.94
N ASP A 7 -17.46 0.61 7.78
CA ASP A 7 -16.11 1.07 7.37
C ASP A 7 -15.45 0.11 6.36
N ALA A 8 -15.70 -1.20 6.49
CA ALA A 8 -15.22 -2.20 5.53
C ALA A 8 -15.95 -2.11 4.18
N LEU A 9 -17.25 -1.82 4.16
CA LEU A 9 -18.02 -1.62 2.92
C LEU A 9 -17.63 -0.33 2.20
N GLN A 10 -17.32 0.73 2.93
CA GLN A 10 -16.89 2.01 2.36
C GLN A 10 -15.47 1.96 1.80
N SER A 11 -14.63 1.04 2.30
CA SER A 11 -13.32 0.70 1.71
C SER A 11 -13.45 -0.13 0.42
N MET A 12 -14.52 -0.92 0.27
CA MET A 12 -14.75 -1.75 -0.93
C MET A 12 -15.29 -0.99 -2.14
N SER A 13 -15.97 0.16 -1.97
CA SER A 13 -16.41 0.97 -3.12
C SER A 13 -15.24 1.55 -3.93
N ASN A 14 -14.06 1.68 -3.31
CA ASN A 14 -12.85 2.24 -3.91
C ASN A 14 -11.94 1.22 -4.62
N THR A 15 -12.32 -0.07 -4.62
CA THR A 15 -11.54 -1.21 -5.15
C THR A 15 -12.33 -2.05 -6.16
N SER A 16 -13.28 -1.43 -6.85
CA SER A 16 -14.20 -2.05 -7.82
C SER A 16 -13.51 -2.97 -8.85
N SER A 17 -12.32 -2.61 -9.33
CA SER A 17 -11.63 -3.39 -10.38
C SER A 17 -10.88 -4.64 -9.88
N TYR A 18 -10.62 -4.80 -8.57
CA TYR A 18 -9.86 -5.95 -8.02
C TYR A 18 -10.77 -7.00 -7.38
N ALA A 19 -11.97 -6.59 -6.95
CA ALA A 19 -12.97 -7.48 -6.39
C ALA A 19 -13.63 -8.38 -7.46
N SER A 20 -13.77 -7.87 -8.69
CA SER A 20 -14.35 -8.61 -9.82
C SER A 20 -13.53 -9.84 -10.24
N ASP A 21 -12.20 -9.74 -10.18
CA ASP A 21 -11.29 -10.82 -10.60
C ASP A 21 -11.16 -11.95 -9.58
N VAL A 22 -11.48 -11.68 -8.31
CA VAL A 22 -11.25 -12.64 -7.20
C VAL A 22 -12.53 -13.34 -6.77
N CYS A 23 -13.69 -12.69 -6.90
CA CYS A 23 -14.99 -13.27 -6.58
C CYS A 23 -16.04 -12.81 -7.62
N PRO A 24 -16.13 -13.46 -8.80
CA PRO A 24 -17.08 -13.10 -9.85
C PRO A 24 -18.54 -13.28 -9.43
N ASP A 25 -18.82 -14.15 -8.47
CA ASP A 25 -20.18 -14.50 -8.00
C ASP A 25 -20.80 -13.49 -7.00
N LEU A 26 -20.09 -12.42 -6.64
CA LEU A 26 -20.58 -11.43 -5.66
C LEU A 26 -21.48 -10.34 -6.27
N PHE A 27 -21.53 -10.24 -7.61
CA PHE A 27 -22.40 -9.31 -8.33
C PHE A 27 -23.66 -10.03 -8.83
N GLY A 28 -24.64 -10.28 -7.96
CA GLY A 28 -25.92 -10.82 -8.44
C GLY A 28 -27.03 -11.05 -7.42
N THR A 29 -26.75 -11.57 -6.22
CA THR A 29 -27.81 -11.94 -5.26
C THR A 29 -27.28 -11.99 -3.83
N PHE A 30 -28.16 -11.73 -2.84
CA PHE A 30 -27.89 -11.80 -1.40
C PHE A 30 -26.92 -12.93 -1.03
N VAL A 31 -25.67 -12.56 -0.74
CA VAL A 31 -24.60 -13.49 -0.40
C VAL A 31 -24.70 -13.83 1.09
N PRO A 32 -24.85 -15.11 1.49
CA PRO A 32 -24.93 -15.48 2.90
C PRO A 32 -23.62 -15.09 3.62
N ILE A 33 -23.73 -14.58 4.85
CA ILE A 33 -22.62 -14.00 5.66
C ILE A 33 -21.37 -14.90 5.70
N ARG A 34 -21.54 -16.22 5.72
CA ARG A 34 -20.45 -17.21 5.67
C ARG A 34 -19.61 -17.19 4.39
N GLN A 35 -20.22 -16.85 3.25
CA GLN A 35 -19.55 -16.76 1.95
C GLN A 35 -18.75 -15.45 1.84
N ALA A 36 -19.27 -14.36 2.42
CA ALA A 36 -18.57 -13.09 2.55
C ALA A 36 -17.33 -13.21 3.47
N GLU A 37 -17.43 -13.96 4.57
CA GLU A 37 -16.27 -14.26 5.45
C GLU A 37 -15.20 -15.07 4.71
N LYS A 38 -15.59 -16.08 3.92
CA LYS A 38 -14.66 -16.88 3.11
C LYS A 38 -14.00 -16.06 1.99
N CYS A 39 -14.76 -15.23 1.27
CA CYS A 39 -14.20 -14.36 0.24
C CYS A 39 -13.30 -13.26 0.87
N CYS A 40 -13.66 -12.70 2.03
CA CYS A 40 -12.81 -11.76 2.77
C CYS A 40 -11.52 -12.42 3.29
N MET A 41 -11.58 -13.68 3.74
CA MET A 41 -10.41 -14.46 4.13
C MET A 41 -9.50 -14.79 2.94
N GLN A 42 -10.07 -15.20 1.81
CA GLN A 42 -9.37 -15.47 0.55
C GLN A 42 -8.71 -14.21 -0.03
N ILE A 43 -9.43 -13.09 -0.06
CA ILE A 43 -8.90 -11.78 -0.46
C ILE A 43 -7.77 -11.36 0.49
N ARG A 44 -7.91 -11.55 1.81
CA ARG A 44 -6.88 -11.20 2.82
C ARG A 44 -5.63 -12.11 2.76
N ILE A 45 -5.77 -13.38 2.38
CA ILE A 45 -4.65 -14.31 2.16
C ILE A 45 -3.94 -13.98 0.83
N LYS A 46 -4.71 -13.73 -0.23
CA LYS A 46 -4.18 -13.44 -1.58
C LYS A 46 -3.56 -12.04 -1.67
N THR A 47 -4.12 -11.05 -0.99
CA THR A 47 -3.44 -9.75 -0.77
C THR A 47 -2.16 -9.94 0.03
N ARG A 48 -2.12 -10.72 1.11
CA ARG A 48 -0.87 -10.95 1.89
C ARG A 48 0.23 -11.69 1.13
N LEU A 49 -0.12 -12.62 0.24
CA LEU A 49 0.84 -13.33 -0.60
C LEU A 49 1.38 -12.45 -1.73
N ASN A 50 0.54 -11.57 -2.30
CA ASN A 50 0.92 -10.68 -3.40
C ASN A 50 1.53 -9.33 -2.96
N THR A 51 1.53 -9.01 -1.65
CA THR A 51 2.02 -7.72 -1.08
C THR A 51 3.30 -7.83 -0.24
N ARG A 52 3.96 -9.00 -0.18
CA ARG A 52 5.33 -9.04 0.35
C ARG A 52 6.26 -8.45 -0.70
N SER A 53 6.71 -7.21 -0.51
CA SER A 53 7.75 -6.61 -1.36
C SER A 53 8.95 -7.55 -1.47
N PRO A 54 9.73 -7.49 -2.56
CA PRO A 54 10.85 -8.39 -2.82
C PRO A 54 11.85 -8.47 -1.64
N LEU A 55 12.01 -7.38 -0.89
CA LEU A 55 12.87 -7.33 0.30
C LEU A 55 12.36 -8.19 1.45
N LEU A 56 11.05 -8.30 1.67
CA LEU A 56 10.49 -9.10 2.76
C LEU A 56 10.46 -10.58 2.40
N GLN A 57 10.34 -10.89 1.11
CA GLN A 57 10.60 -12.25 0.60
C GLN A 57 12.07 -12.63 0.80
N LEU A 58 13.00 -11.73 0.48
CA LEU A 58 14.43 -11.96 0.68
C LEU A 58 14.79 -12.14 2.17
N LEU A 59 14.23 -11.34 3.07
CA LEU A 59 14.42 -11.51 4.52
C LEU A 59 13.91 -12.86 5.03
N LEU A 60 12.76 -13.32 4.53
CA LEU A 60 12.24 -14.64 4.88
C LEU A 60 13.16 -15.76 4.35
N ILE A 61 13.62 -15.66 3.11
CA ILE A 61 14.56 -16.64 2.53
C ILE A 61 15.86 -16.68 3.35
N LEU A 62 16.39 -15.52 3.71
CA LEU A 62 17.58 -15.40 4.55
C LEU A 62 17.39 -16.08 5.92
N GLU A 63 16.20 -15.93 6.52
CA GLU A 63 15.85 -16.60 7.78
C GLU A 63 16.00 -18.12 7.70
N TRP A 64 15.40 -18.75 6.69
CA TRP A 64 15.48 -20.20 6.50
C TRP A 64 16.89 -20.67 6.15
N ILE A 65 17.64 -19.89 5.38
CA ILE A 65 19.07 -20.17 5.09
C ILE A 65 19.89 -20.17 6.38
N LEU A 66 19.69 -19.17 7.25
CA LEU A 66 20.41 -19.05 8.52
C LEU A 66 20.06 -20.22 9.45
N LEU A 67 18.78 -20.59 9.57
CA LEU A 67 18.36 -21.74 10.38
C LEU A 67 18.93 -23.06 9.85
N GLY A 68 18.90 -23.25 8.53
CA GLY A 68 19.51 -24.41 7.88
C GLY A 68 21.01 -24.50 8.14
N LEU A 69 21.73 -23.38 8.09
CA LEU A 69 23.15 -23.33 8.39
C LEU A 69 23.46 -23.71 9.85
N VAL A 70 22.65 -23.24 10.80
CA VAL A 70 22.79 -23.61 12.23
C VAL A 70 22.55 -25.11 12.42
N ALA A 71 21.49 -25.67 11.83
CA ALA A 71 21.20 -27.10 11.93
C ALA A 71 22.29 -27.97 11.29
N ILE A 72 22.75 -27.62 10.08
CA ILE A 72 23.82 -28.36 9.39
C ILE A 72 25.11 -28.35 10.20
N THR A 73 25.50 -27.19 10.73
CA THR A 73 26.73 -27.09 11.54
C THR A 73 26.61 -27.84 12.86
N GLN A 74 25.42 -27.88 13.48
CA GLN A 74 25.18 -28.72 14.64
C GLN A 74 25.36 -30.21 14.32
N ILE A 75 24.76 -30.71 13.24
CA ILE A 75 24.90 -32.11 12.82
C ILE A 75 26.36 -32.48 12.52
N LEU A 76 27.12 -31.59 11.88
CA LEU A 76 28.53 -31.82 11.57
C LEU A 76 29.43 -31.86 12.82
N VAL A 77 29.20 -30.96 13.78
CA VAL A 77 29.98 -30.86 15.03
C VAL A 77 29.55 -31.93 16.06
N ALA A 78 28.28 -32.33 16.03
CA ALA A 78 27.69 -33.37 16.87
C ALA A 78 28.49 -34.67 16.86
N ASN A 79 28.98 -35.08 15.69
CA ASN A 79 29.76 -36.31 15.52
C ASN A 79 31.12 -36.28 16.24
N LYS A 80 31.58 -35.13 16.74
CA LYS A 80 32.96 -34.96 17.24
C LYS A 80 33.06 -34.47 18.69
N PHE A 81 32.06 -33.76 19.22
CA PHE A 81 32.20 -33.07 20.52
C PHE A 81 31.00 -33.18 21.47
N ASN A 82 29.81 -33.59 21.02
CA ASN A 82 28.60 -33.53 21.84
C ASN A 82 28.08 -34.93 22.21
N SER A 83 27.44 -35.02 23.37
CA SER A 83 26.72 -36.22 23.77
C SER A 83 25.49 -36.41 22.85
N PRO A 84 25.10 -37.66 22.53
CA PRO A 84 23.98 -37.92 21.61
C PRO A 84 22.64 -37.35 22.11
N THR A 85 22.47 -37.20 23.44
CA THR A 85 21.28 -36.60 24.04
C THR A 85 21.19 -35.09 23.81
N ASP A 86 22.31 -34.38 23.82
CA ASP A 86 22.32 -32.92 23.63
C ASP A 86 22.00 -32.55 22.19
N VAL A 87 22.50 -33.35 21.23
CA VAL A 87 22.27 -33.18 19.78
C VAL A 87 20.77 -33.25 19.46
N ILE A 88 20.08 -34.28 19.96
CA ILE A 88 18.63 -34.44 19.74
C ILE A 88 17.86 -33.27 20.36
N SER A 89 18.26 -32.82 21.57
CA SER A 89 17.60 -31.70 22.24
C SER A 89 17.76 -30.38 21.49
N ASN A 90 18.92 -30.15 20.86
CA ASN A 90 19.21 -28.95 20.10
C ASN A 90 18.41 -28.90 18.79
N GLU A 91 18.34 -30.01 18.06
CA GLU A 91 17.57 -30.09 16.82
C GLU A 91 16.07 -29.87 17.07
N ILE A 92 15.53 -30.46 18.14
CA ILE A 92 14.14 -30.20 18.56
C ILE A 92 13.96 -28.72 18.89
N GLY A 93 14.91 -28.10 19.58
CA GLY A 93 14.86 -26.67 19.90
C GLY A 93 14.90 -25.76 18.67
N ILE A 94 15.77 -26.05 17.69
CA ILE A 94 15.84 -25.32 16.42
C ILE A 94 14.53 -25.48 15.64
N LEU A 95 13.95 -26.68 15.63
CA LEU A 95 12.67 -26.94 14.97
C LEU A 95 11.54 -26.17 15.66
N ILE A 96 11.48 -26.15 16.99
CA ILE A 96 10.50 -25.34 17.73
C ILE A 96 10.68 -23.85 17.41
N PHE A 97 11.92 -23.36 17.34
CA PHE A 97 12.21 -21.98 16.96
C PHE A 97 11.78 -21.65 15.52
N ALA A 98 11.94 -22.59 14.59
CA ALA A 98 11.49 -22.46 13.21
C ALA A 98 9.95 -22.44 13.13
N VAL A 99 9.27 -23.34 13.86
CA VAL A 99 7.80 -23.42 13.91
C VAL A 99 7.19 -22.16 14.53
N LEU A 100 7.79 -21.66 15.62
CA LEU A 100 7.40 -20.38 16.21
C LEU A 100 7.44 -19.27 15.17
N GLY A 101 8.48 -19.20 14.33
CA GLY A 101 8.63 -18.19 13.28
C GLY A 101 7.51 -18.15 12.24
N VAL A 102 6.83 -19.28 12.03
CA VAL A 102 5.68 -19.37 11.11
C VAL A 102 4.39 -18.92 11.81
N ALA A 103 4.30 -19.07 13.13
CA ALA A 103 3.13 -18.76 13.94
C ALA A 103 3.08 -17.26 14.30
N PHE A 104 2.56 -16.42 13.40
CA PHE A 104 2.44 -14.97 13.64
C PHE A 104 1.31 -14.61 14.64
N PRO A 105 1.60 -14.01 15.81
CA PRO A 105 0.57 -13.63 16.78
C PRO A 105 -0.11 -12.30 16.39
N GLN A 106 -1.42 -12.22 16.61
CA GLN A 106 -2.25 -11.08 16.16
C GLN A 106 -2.46 -10.00 17.24
N THR A 107 -2.44 -10.35 18.53
CA THR A 107 -2.71 -9.38 19.63
C THR A 107 -1.41 -8.91 20.28
N PRO A 108 -1.35 -7.66 20.81
CA PRO A 108 -0.11 -7.10 21.38
C PRO A 108 0.41 -7.88 22.59
N LEU A 109 -0.48 -8.48 23.40
CA LEU A 109 -0.07 -9.32 24.52
C LEU A 109 0.60 -10.61 24.03
N HIS A 110 0.03 -11.27 23.02
CA HIS A 110 0.66 -12.46 22.44
C HIS A 110 1.99 -12.15 21.75
N LYS A 111 2.17 -10.93 21.20
CA LYS A 111 3.47 -10.48 20.67
C LYS A 111 4.56 -10.50 21.75
N LEU A 112 4.24 -9.97 22.95
CA LEU A 112 5.21 -9.92 24.05
C LEU A 112 5.56 -11.33 24.56
N PHE A 113 4.56 -12.19 24.78
CA PHE A 113 4.79 -13.58 25.18
C PHE A 113 5.63 -14.35 24.16
N TYR A 114 5.37 -14.12 22.87
CA TYR A 114 6.11 -14.74 21.78
C TYR A 114 7.59 -14.33 21.82
N ILE A 115 7.90 -13.04 21.97
CA ILE A 115 9.28 -12.54 22.06
C ILE A 115 9.99 -13.14 23.29
N ILE A 116 9.33 -13.15 24.45
CA ILE A 116 9.89 -13.75 25.67
C ILE A 116 10.17 -15.24 25.46
N ALA A 117 9.27 -15.97 24.79
CA ALA A 117 9.46 -17.38 24.49
C ALA A 117 10.64 -17.63 23.53
N GLU A 118 10.80 -16.80 22.49
CA GLU A 118 11.96 -16.87 21.59
C GLU A 118 13.28 -16.64 22.35
N PHE A 119 13.33 -15.60 23.20
CA PHE A 119 14.50 -15.33 24.03
C PHE A 119 14.81 -16.47 25.00
N ALA A 120 13.79 -16.99 25.69
CA ALA A 120 13.95 -18.10 26.62
C ALA A 120 14.45 -19.37 25.92
N LEU A 121 13.96 -19.64 24.71
CA LEU A 121 14.37 -20.79 23.91
C LEU A 121 15.82 -20.66 23.45
N ILE A 122 16.23 -19.50 22.92
CA ILE A 122 17.63 -19.26 22.51
C ILE A 122 18.56 -19.35 23.72
N PHE A 123 18.15 -18.79 24.86
CA PHE A 123 18.93 -18.85 26.10
C PHE A 123 19.11 -20.29 26.60
N TRP A 124 18.03 -21.10 26.60
CA TRP A 124 18.08 -22.52 26.93
C TRP A 124 19.02 -23.31 26.00
N LEU A 125 18.88 -23.09 24.70
CA LEU A 125 19.71 -23.72 23.67
C LEU A 125 21.20 -23.35 23.79
N THR A 126 21.49 -22.14 24.26
CA THR A 126 22.88 -21.67 24.39
C THR A 126 23.55 -22.20 25.65
N LEU A 127 22.88 -22.09 26.82
CA LEU A 127 23.46 -22.51 28.09
C LEU A 127 23.60 -24.04 28.20
N LYS A 128 22.56 -24.78 27.82
CA LYS A 128 22.53 -26.24 27.99
C LYS A 128 22.98 -26.97 26.73
N GLY A 129 22.61 -26.44 25.57
CA GLY A 129 22.79 -27.11 24.28
C GLY A 129 24.19 -27.00 23.68
N ASN A 130 25.05 -26.11 24.15
CA ASN A 130 26.43 -26.00 23.64
C ASN A 130 26.48 -25.72 22.12
N ILE A 131 25.48 -24.99 21.59
CA ILE A 131 25.38 -24.68 20.15
C ILE A 131 26.54 -23.78 19.72
N SER A 132 27.22 -24.14 18.63
CA SER A 132 28.43 -23.44 18.16
C SER A 132 28.11 -22.11 17.47
N LEU A 133 27.03 -22.05 16.67
CA LEU A 133 26.63 -20.85 15.91
C LEU A 133 25.37 -20.17 16.46
N PHE A 134 25.26 -20.08 17.80
CA PHE A 134 24.10 -19.46 18.46
C PHE A 134 23.87 -17.99 18.04
N GLN A 135 24.92 -17.30 17.59
CA GLN A 135 24.87 -15.91 17.13
C GLN A 135 23.94 -15.73 15.91
N LEU A 136 23.83 -16.74 15.04
CA LEU A 136 22.93 -16.70 13.88
C LEU A 136 21.45 -16.75 14.30
N LEU A 137 21.13 -17.41 15.42
CA LEU A 137 19.76 -17.44 15.96
C LEU A 137 19.33 -16.05 16.44
N PHE A 138 20.25 -15.27 17.01
CA PHE A 138 19.98 -13.88 17.38
C PHE A 138 19.81 -12.96 16.16
N ILE A 139 20.52 -13.22 15.05
CA ILE A 139 20.29 -12.53 13.77
C ILE A 139 18.86 -12.82 13.27
N VAL A 140 18.45 -14.09 13.28
CA VAL A 140 17.06 -14.48 12.94
C VAL A 140 16.03 -13.80 13.83
N LEU A 141 16.28 -13.76 15.15
CA LEU A 141 15.40 -13.08 16.11
C LEU A 141 15.25 -11.60 15.76
N VAL A 142 16.34 -10.89 15.45
CA VAL A 142 16.24 -9.46 15.08
C VAL A 142 15.53 -9.28 13.75
N ILE A 143 15.79 -10.12 12.73
CA ILE A 143 15.06 -10.07 11.46
C ILE A 143 13.54 -10.19 11.70
N ARG A 144 13.09 -11.16 12.50
CA ARG A 144 11.67 -11.33 12.84
C ARG A 144 11.10 -10.13 13.59
N ASN A 145 11.81 -9.67 14.62
CA ASN A 145 11.36 -8.54 15.45
C ASN A 145 11.32 -7.22 14.69
N CYS A 146 12.22 -7.02 13.73
CA CYS A 146 12.24 -5.86 12.85
C CYS A 146 10.99 -5.77 11.96
N VAL A 147 10.44 -6.91 11.54
CA VAL A 147 9.21 -6.97 10.72
C VAL A 147 7.96 -6.82 11.59
N MET A 148 8.01 -7.26 12.84
CA MET A 148 6.84 -7.40 13.71
C MET A 148 6.52 -6.18 14.59
N LEU A 149 7.54 -5.37 14.89
CA LEU A 149 7.49 -4.20 15.76
C LEU A 149 7.78 -2.92 14.97
N GLU A 150 7.00 -1.89 15.21
CA GLU A 150 7.20 -0.56 14.62
C GLU A 150 7.69 0.44 15.68
N GLY A 151 8.65 1.30 15.30
CA GLY A 151 9.08 2.44 16.11
C GLY A 151 10.05 2.11 17.27
N ARG A 152 9.87 2.79 18.42
CA ARG A 152 10.80 2.77 19.57
C ARG A 152 11.00 1.38 20.17
N SER A 153 9.97 0.53 20.13
CA SER A 153 10.02 -0.86 20.64
C SER A 153 11.02 -1.72 19.86
N ARG A 154 11.24 -1.46 18.56
CA ARG A 154 12.23 -2.18 17.74
C ARG A 154 13.66 -1.97 18.24
N SER A 155 14.03 -0.74 18.55
CA SER A 155 15.36 -0.42 19.08
C SER A 155 15.57 -1.02 20.48
N SER A 156 14.53 -1.01 21.33
CA SER A 156 14.60 -1.63 22.65
C SER A 156 14.79 -3.15 22.58
N VAL A 157 14.06 -3.85 21.71
CA VAL A 157 14.21 -5.32 21.53
C VAL A 157 15.56 -5.69 20.93
N THR A 158 16.08 -4.88 20.00
CA THR A 158 17.40 -5.10 19.41
C THR A 158 18.52 -4.87 20.43
N GLY A 159 18.37 -3.85 21.30
CA GLY A 159 19.28 -3.64 22.42
C GLY A 159 19.25 -4.81 23.41
N LEU A 160 18.06 -5.36 23.69
CA LEU A 160 17.92 -6.55 24.54
C LEU A 160 18.53 -7.80 23.89
N ALA A 161 18.39 -7.96 22.57
CA ALA A 161 19.06 -9.01 21.79
C ALA A 161 20.58 -8.91 21.91
N LEU A 162 21.16 -7.72 21.67
CA LEU A 162 22.58 -7.47 21.84
C LEU A 162 23.07 -7.78 23.26
N PHE A 163 22.31 -7.33 24.28
CA PHE A 163 22.65 -7.58 25.68
C PHE A 163 22.62 -9.08 26.03
N SER A 164 21.61 -9.80 25.56
CA SER A 164 21.52 -11.25 25.75
C SER A 164 22.64 -12.02 25.04
N VAL A 165 23.04 -11.58 23.84
CA VAL A 165 24.21 -12.13 23.12
C VAL A 165 25.49 -11.91 23.94
N LEU A 166 25.68 -10.72 24.50
CA LEU A 166 26.83 -10.41 25.35
C LEU A 166 26.91 -11.34 26.57
N ILE A 167 25.79 -11.57 27.26
CA ILE A 167 25.71 -12.50 28.39
C ILE A 167 26.06 -13.93 27.95
N CYS A 168 25.51 -14.39 26.83
CA CYS A 168 25.78 -15.73 26.33
C CYS A 168 27.26 -15.92 25.96
N ILE A 169 27.87 -14.90 25.35
CA ILE A 169 29.28 -14.90 24.99
C ILE A 169 30.17 -14.95 26.25
N THR A 170 29.88 -14.15 27.27
CA THR A 170 30.69 -14.11 28.49
C THR A 170 30.59 -15.39 29.29
N ASP A 171 29.40 -16.00 29.37
CA ASP A 171 29.20 -17.30 30.03
C ASP A 171 29.96 -18.44 29.31
N ARG A 172 29.82 -18.49 27.98
CA ARG A 172 30.54 -19.42 27.11
C ARG A 172 32.06 -19.31 27.30
N MET A 173 32.54 -18.07 27.39
CA MET A 173 33.94 -17.77 27.61
C MET A 173 34.44 -18.22 28.97
N ARG A 174 33.68 -17.94 30.04
CA ARG A 174 34.01 -18.38 31.38
C ARG A 174 34.13 -19.90 31.47
N SER A 175 33.27 -20.62 30.74
CA SER A 175 33.33 -22.08 30.64
C SER A 175 34.59 -22.56 29.90
N GLN A 176 34.96 -21.94 28.78
CA GLN A 176 36.14 -22.35 27.99
C GLN A 176 37.49 -21.90 28.58
N SER A 177 37.56 -20.73 29.22
CA SER A 177 38.79 -20.20 29.82
C SER A 177 39.27 -21.02 31.02
N LEU A 178 38.38 -21.83 31.60
CA LEU A 178 38.75 -22.81 32.64
C LEU A 178 39.53 -24.01 32.06
N LEU A 179 39.54 -24.22 30.75
CA LEU A 179 40.10 -25.41 30.10
C LEU A 179 41.35 -25.15 29.27
N VAL A 180 41.63 -23.90 28.87
CA VAL A 180 42.77 -23.55 28.00
C VAL A 180 43.48 -22.31 28.56
N GLN A 181 44.77 -22.44 28.87
CA GLN A 181 45.65 -21.29 29.15
C GLN A 181 45.93 -20.56 27.83
N ILE A 182 45.08 -19.59 27.49
CA ILE A 182 45.26 -18.71 26.33
C ILE A 182 45.79 -17.37 26.83
N ASP A 183 46.70 -16.76 26.06
CA ASP A 183 47.17 -15.39 26.31
C ASP A 183 45.96 -14.42 26.40
N PRO A 184 45.83 -13.65 27.50
CA PRO A 184 44.66 -12.81 27.74
C PRO A 184 44.51 -11.70 26.69
N ASP A 185 45.62 -11.17 26.18
CA ASP A 185 45.61 -10.03 25.25
C ASP A 185 45.06 -10.39 23.86
N ARG A 186 45.46 -11.55 23.32
CA ARG A 186 44.96 -12.03 22.01
C ARG A 186 43.49 -12.39 22.07
N THR A 187 43.08 -12.99 23.19
CA THR A 187 41.68 -13.36 23.44
C THR A 187 40.80 -12.11 23.45
N LEU A 188 41.19 -11.08 24.20
CA LEU A 188 40.46 -9.81 24.26
C LEU A 188 40.28 -9.18 22.86
N LEU A 189 41.32 -9.18 22.02
CA LEU A 189 41.25 -8.62 20.68
C LEU A 189 40.24 -9.34 19.78
N TYR A 190 40.22 -10.68 19.79
CA TYR A 190 39.22 -11.45 19.04
C TYR A 190 37.79 -11.17 19.54
N TRP A 191 37.59 -11.00 20.85
CA TRP A 191 36.29 -10.67 21.42
C TRP A 191 35.79 -9.29 21.03
N VAL A 192 36.65 -8.28 21.19
CA VAL A 192 36.32 -6.90 20.80
C VAL A 192 36.00 -6.86 19.31
N GLY A 193 36.81 -7.52 18.47
CA GLY A 193 36.54 -7.65 17.04
C GLY A 193 35.20 -8.33 16.73
N PHE A 194 34.90 -9.45 17.40
CA PHE A 194 33.65 -10.17 17.22
C PHE A 194 32.42 -9.33 17.61
N LEU A 195 32.48 -8.63 18.75
CA LEU A 195 31.39 -7.77 19.23
C LEU A 195 31.16 -6.58 18.30
N ILE A 196 32.22 -5.95 17.80
CA ILE A 196 32.13 -4.86 16.82
C ILE A 196 31.45 -5.37 15.54
N MET A 197 31.89 -6.51 15.00
CA MET A 197 31.31 -7.08 13.79
C MET A 197 29.83 -7.40 13.96
N LEU A 198 29.45 -8.05 15.07
CA LEU A 198 28.06 -8.37 15.37
C LEU A 198 27.20 -7.11 15.57
N GLY A 199 27.72 -6.10 16.26
CA GLY A 199 27.06 -4.80 16.41
C GLY A 199 26.83 -4.09 15.08
N LEU A 200 27.83 -4.10 14.18
CA LEU A 200 27.72 -3.54 12.83
C LEU A 200 26.68 -4.28 11.98
N VAL A 201 26.63 -5.61 12.04
CA VAL A 201 25.61 -6.41 11.34
C VAL A 201 24.20 -6.04 11.83
N PHE A 202 23.99 -5.93 13.15
CA PHE A 202 22.69 -5.52 13.68
C PHE A 202 22.31 -4.10 13.28
N LEU A 203 23.26 -3.14 13.33
CA LEU A 203 23.04 -1.77 12.86
C LEU A 203 22.65 -1.74 11.38
N PHE A 204 23.37 -2.48 10.55
CA PHE A 204 23.11 -2.57 9.11
C PHE A 204 21.72 -3.17 8.82
N LEU A 205 21.33 -4.24 9.53
CA LEU A 205 20.00 -4.84 9.40
C LEU A 205 18.88 -3.86 9.79
N GLN A 206 19.07 -3.06 10.85
CA GLN A 206 18.11 -2.02 11.23
C GLN A 206 17.93 -0.99 10.12
N LEU A 207 19.04 -0.46 9.60
CA LEU A 207 19.03 0.54 8.53
C LEU A 207 18.39 0.00 7.24
N LEU A 208 18.68 -1.25 6.88
CA LEU A 208 18.07 -1.91 5.72
C LEU A 208 16.56 -2.07 5.86
N VAL A 209 16.07 -2.48 7.04
CA VAL A 209 14.63 -2.63 7.26
C VAL A 209 13.94 -1.26 7.29
N GLU A 210 14.56 -0.26 7.91
CA GLU A 210 14.05 1.11 7.92
C GLU A 210 13.92 1.71 6.52
N SER A 211 14.95 1.57 5.69
CA SER A 211 14.93 2.07 4.31
C SER A 211 13.90 1.32 3.45
N ALA A 212 13.79 0.00 3.63
CA ALA A 212 12.79 -0.81 2.94
C ALA A 212 11.35 -0.41 3.31
N LEU A 213 11.10 -0.08 4.58
CA LEU A 213 9.79 0.35 5.06
C LEU A 213 9.45 1.78 4.63
N SER A 214 10.43 2.69 4.65
CA SER A 214 10.22 4.08 4.22
C SER A 214 9.91 4.17 2.73
N GLU A 215 10.59 3.38 1.90
CA GLU A 215 10.33 3.30 0.46
C GLU A 215 8.92 2.78 0.17
N ARG A 216 8.41 1.83 0.96
CA ARG A 216 7.04 1.35 0.81
C ARG A 216 6.01 2.43 1.11
N LYS A 217 6.20 3.17 2.21
CA LYS A 217 5.30 4.27 2.59
C LYS A 217 5.28 5.35 1.53
N SER A 218 6.44 5.75 1.01
CA SER A 218 6.51 6.78 -0.03
C SER A 218 5.85 6.32 -1.34
N ARG A 219 6.03 5.05 -1.73
CA ARG A 219 5.34 4.48 -2.91
C ARG A 219 3.82 4.47 -2.73
N GLU A 220 3.34 4.10 -1.54
CA GLU A 220 1.90 4.09 -1.25
C GLU A 220 1.29 5.50 -1.27
N GLU A 221 1.97 6.47 -0.65
CA GLU A 221 1.59 7.88 -0.68
C GLU A 221 1.54 8.42 -2.11
N LEU A 222 2.52 8.07 -2.94
CA LEU A 222 2.57 8.47 -4.35
C LEU A 222 1.43 7.88 -5.17
N LEU A 223 1.07 6.61 -4.94
CA LEU A 223 -0.08 5.97 -5.59
C LEU A 223 -1.40 6.62 -5.19
N ILE A 224 -1.58 6.94 -3.91
CA ILE A 224 -2.77 7.63 -3.41
C ILE A 224 -2.86 9.04 -4.01
N ALA A 225 -1.74 9.78 -4.03
CA ALA A 225 -1.69 11.11 -4.63
C ALA A 225 -1.99 11.08 -6.13
N ASN A 226 -1.44 10.12 -6.86
CA ASN A 226 -1.71 9.96 -8.29
C ASN A 226 -3.19 9.64 -8.56
N LYS A 227 -3.82 8.78 -7.74
CA LYS A 227 -5.25 8.48 -7.84
C LYS A 227 -6.10 9.74 -7.63
N ARG A 228 -5.81 10.52 -6.60
CA ARG A 228 -6.51 11.80 -6.33
C ARG A 228 -6.35 12.81 -7.46
N LEU A 229 -5.15 12.92 -8.04
CA LEU A 229 -4.91 13.79 -9.19
C LEU A 229 -5.76 13.40 -10.40
N ARG A 230 -5.91 12.10 -10.66
CA ARG A 230 -6.80 11.61 -11.73
C ARG A 230 -8.26 11.92 -11.46
N GLU A 231 -8.71 11.73 -10.23
CA GLU A 231 -10.09 12.08 -9.82
C GLU A 231 -10.36 13.58 -10.00
N TYR A 232 -9.43 14.45 -9.61
CA TYR A 232 -9.55 15.89 -9.84
C TYR A 232 -9.51 16.27 -11.31
N ALA A 233 -8.67 15.62 -12.13
CA ALA A 233 -8.63 15.87 -13.56
C ALA A 233 -9.99 15.60 -14.22
N ILE A 234 -10.64 14.47 -13.86
CA ILE A 234 -11.99 14.13 -14.34
C ILE A 234 -13.01 15.17 -13.88
N GLN A 235 -12.99 15.58 -12.60
CA GLN A 235 -13.90 16.62 -12.10
C GLN A 235 -13.71 17.97 -12.79
N ILE A 236 -12.46 18.37 -13.05
CA ILE A 236 -12.16 19.60 -13.78
C ILE A 236 -12.68 19.52 -15.21
N GLU A 237 -12.53 18.38 -15.88
CA GLU A 237 -13.06 18.16 -17.24
C GLU A 237 -14.59 18.26 -17.28
N GLU A 238 -15.28 17.64 -16.32
CA GLU A 238 -16.74 17.74 -16.19
C GLU A 238 -17.19 19.18 -15.91
N LEU A 239 -16.52 19.87 -14.97
CA LEU A 239 -16.82 21.26 -14.63
C LEU A 239 -16.55 22.19 -15.81
N ALA A 240 -15.43 22.01 -16.52
CA ALA A 240 -15.10 22.79 -17.71
C ALA A 240 -16.15 22.59 -18.81
N THR A 241 -16.61 21.34 -19.01
CA THR A 241 -17.67 21.03 -19.98
C THR A 241 -18.99 21.72 -19.62
N VAL A 242 -19.37 21.72 -18.34
CA VAL A 242 -20.59 22.41 -17.86
C VAL A 242 -20.46 23.93 -17.96
N GLN A 243 -19.30 24.49 -17.58
CA GLN A 243 -19.02 25.92 -17.68
C GLN A 243 -19.09 26.39 -19.14
N GLU A 244 -18.54 25.60 -20.06
CA GLU A 244 -18.56 25.90 -21.49
C GLU A 244 -19.98 25.86 -22.05
N ARG A 245 -20.78 24.85 -21.69
CA ARG A 245 -22.22 24.82 -22.05
C ARG A 245 -22.97 26.05 -21.54
N ASN A 246 -22.70 26.50 -20.31
CA ASN A 246 -23.31 27.70 -19.73
C ASN A 246 -22.83 29.00 -20.40
N ARG A 247 -21.57 29.05 -20.86
CA ARG A 247 -21.04 30.17 -21.65
C ARG A 247 -21.78 30.26 -22.98
N ILE A 248 -21.86 29.14 -23.71
CA ILE A 248 -22.56 29.06 -25.00
C ILE A 248 -24.05 29.41 -24.84
N ALA A 249 -24.72 28.92 -23.79
CA ALA A 249 -26.12 29.24 -23.53
C ALA A 249 -26.36 30.76 -23.33
N ARG A 250 -25.46 31.45 -22.62
CA ARG A 250 -25.53 32.91 -22.46
C ARG A 250 -25.29 33.64 -23.77
N GLU A 251 -24.27 33.23 -24.54
CA GLU A 251 -24.01 33.84 -25.87
C GLU A 251 -25.20 33.69 -26.83
N ILE A 252 -25.85 32.52 -26.82
CA ILE A 252 -27.10 32.31 -27.58
C ILE A 252 -28.21 33.23 -27.05
N HIS A 253 -28.41 33.31 -25.73
CA HIS A 253 -29.45 34.15 -25.13
C HIS A 253 -29.25 35.63 -25.46
N ASP A 254 -28.02 36.14 -25.42
CA ASP A 254 -27.73 37.54 -25.67
C ASP A 254 -27.91 37.90 -27.16
N SER A 255 -27.43 37.06 -28.09
CA SER A 255 -27.67 37.27 -29.54
C SER A 255 -29.16 37.17 -29.90
N LEU A 256 -29.84 36.15 -29.36
CA LEU A 256 -31.27 35.95 -29.59
C LEU A 256 -32.10 37.09 -28.99
N GLY A 257 -31.77 37.54 -27.77
CA GLY A 257 -32.45 38.65 -27.11
C GLY A 257 -32.31 39.96 -27.88
N HIS A 258 -31.10 40.24 -28.40
CA HIS A 258 -30.88 41.42 -29.25
C HIS A 258 -31.71 41.36 -30.55
N SER A 259 -31.67 40.21 -31.23
CA SER A 259 -32.41 40.01 -32.48
C SER A 259 -33.92 40.08 -32.27
N LEU A 260 -34.46 39.50 -31.19
CA LEU A 260 -35.90 39.54 -30.88
C LEU A 260 -36.36 40.95 -30.48
N THR A 261 -35.51 41.72 -29.79
CA THR A 261 -35.81 43.12 -29.45
C THR A 261 -35.91 43.96 -30.73
N GLY A 262 -34.95 43.82 -31.64
CA GLY A 262 -35.00 44.45 -32.96
C GLY A 262 -36.22 44.01 -33.77
N PHE A 263 -36.55 42.72 -33.76
CA PHE A 263 -37.71 42.16 -34.45
C PHE A 263 -39.02 42.78 -33.96
N ASN A 264 -39.19 42.87 -32.64
CA ASN A 264 -40.39 43.47 -32.05
C ASN A 264 -40.50 44.96 -32.35
N LEU A 265 -39.39 45.70 -32.34
CA LEU A 265 -39.37 47.13 -32.70
C LEU A 265 -39.79 47.37 -34.17
N HIS A 266 -39.32 46.56 -35.11
CA HIS A 266 -39.73 46.66 -36.52
C HIS A 266 -41.22 46.34 -36.71
N LEU A 267 -41.75 45.35 -35.97
CA LEU A 267 -43.18 45.04 -35.99
C LEU A 267 -44.02 46.18 -35.41
N GLU A 268 -43.64 46.74 -34.26
CA GLU A 268 -44.34 47.87 -33.66
C GLU A 268 -44.33 49.11 -34.56
N ALA A 269 -43.20 49.40 -35.22
CA ALA A 269 -43.08 50.50 -36.17
C ALA A 269 -43.95 50.28 -37.42
N ALA A 270 -43.93 49.07 -37.99
CA ALA A 270 -44.78 48.72 -39.13
C ALA A 270 -46.28 48.86 -38.81
N LEU A 271 -46.71 48.44 -37.61
CA LEU A 271 -48.09 48.58 -37.16
C LEU A 271 -48.54 50.05 -37.04
N ARG A 272 -47.63 50.94 -36.62
CA ARG A 272 -47.92 52.38 -36.51
C ARG A 272 -47.99 53.07 -37.88
N LEU A 273 -47.16 52.65 -38.83
CA LEU A 273 -47.08 53.24 -40.17
C LEU A 273 -48.12 52.69 -41.16
N LEU A 274 -48.80 51.58 -40.83
CA LEU A 274 -49.73 50.87 -41.70
C LEU A 274 -50.82 51.74 -42.36
N GLN A 275 -51.26 52.81 -41.67
CA GLN A 275 -52.28 53.74 -42.17
C GLN A 275 -51.69 55.02 -42.78
N SER A 276 -50.51 55.45 -42.35
CA SER A 276 -49.90 56.73 -42.76
C SER A 276 -48.91 56.57 -43.92
N ASP A 277 -48.11 55.50 -43.93
CA ASP A 277 -47.16 55.16 -44.99
C ASP A 277 -47.09 53.62 -45.17
N PRO A 278 -47.93 53.06 -46.06
CA PRO A 278 -48.01 51.62 -46.26
C PRO A 278 -46.78 51.02 -46.95
N ASP A 279 -46.02 51.82 -47.70
CA ASP A 279 -44.81 51.35 -48.38
C ASP A 279 -43.65 51.20 -47.39
N GLU A 280 -43.46 52.16 -46.48
CA GLU A 280 -42.49 52.06 -45.39
C GLU A 280 -42.85 50.94 -44.40
N ALA A 281 -44.14 50.78 -44.06
CA ALA A 281 -44.62 49.67 -43.23
C ALA A 281 -44.29 48.29 -43.85
N LYS A 282 -44.41 48.16 -45.17
CA LYS A 282 -44.07 46.93 -45.89
C LYS A 282 -42.56 46.63 -45.85
N GLN A 283 -41.71 47.65 -45.92
CA GLN A 283 -40.25 47.47 -45.78
C GLN A 283 -39.88 46.97 -44.38
N LEU A 284 -40.42 47.59 -43.32
CA LEU A 284 -40.19 47.18 -41.93
C LEU A 284 -40.64 45.73 -41.67
N LEU A 285 -41.75 45.28 -42.28
CA LEU A 285 -42.19 43.88 -42.20
C LEU A 285 -41.21 42.90 -42.87
N LEU A 286 -40.60 43.29 -44.00
CA LEU A 286 -39.59 42.48 -44.68
C LEU A 286 -38.30 42.40 -43.85
N GLU A 287 -37.88 43.51 -43.25
CA GLU A 287 -36.72 43.57 -42.36
C GLU A 287 -36.95 42.72 -41.11
N ALA A 288 -38.13 42.81 -40.48
CA ALA A 288 -38.52 41.94 -39.38
C ALA A 288 -38.45 40.45 -39.79
N LYS A 289 -39.04 40.07 -40.93
CA LYS A 289 -38.98 38.70 -41.45
C LYS A 289 -37.53 38.22 -41.62
N GLN A 290 -36.67 39.07 -42.17
CA GLN A 290 -35.26 38.74 -42.39
C GLN A 290 -34.50 38.59 -41.07
N LEU A 291 -34.73 39.47 -40.11
CA LEU A 291 -34.12 39.42 -38.77
C LEU A 291 -34.53 38.13 -38.03
N GLY A 292 -35.82 37.79 -38.03
CA GLY A 292 -36.33 36.56 -37.42
C GLY A 292 -35.79 35.28 -38.08
N SER A 293 -35.70 35.27 -39.42
CA SER A 293 -35.11 34.14 -40.16
C SER A 293 -33.62 33.98 -39.87
N THR A 294 -32.90 35.08 -39.66
CA THR A 294 -31.46 35.06 -39.36
C THR A 294 -31.21 34.58 -37.93
N ALA A 295 -31.97 35.08 -36.95
CA ALA A 295 -31.91 34.63 -35.57
C ALA A 295 -32.21 33.13 -35.41
N LEU A 296 -33.24 32.61 -36.10
CA LEU A 296 -33.53 31.17 -36.09
C LEU A 296 -32.41 30.33 -36.70
N LYS A 297 -31.73 30.84 -37.74
CA LYS A 297 -30.59 30.17 -38.36
C LYS A 297 -29.40 30.11 -37.39
N GLU A 298 -29.08 31.22 -36.72
CA GLU A 298 -28.00 31.28 -35.73
C GLU A 298 -28.24 30.32 -34.56
N VAL A 299 -29.44 30.30 -33.98
CA VAL A 299 -29.79 29.35 -32.91
C VAL A 299 -29.64 27.90 -33.37
N ARG A 300 -30.10 27.57 -34.59
CA ARG A 300 -30.00 26.20 -35.12
C ARG A 300 -28.54 25.76 -35.30
N VAL A 301 -27.66 26.65 -35.78
CA VAL A 301 -26.22 26.36 -35.90
C VAL A 301 -25.58 26.13 -34.53
N SER A 302 -25.86 27.00 -33.56
CA SER A 302 -25.30 26.90 -32.20
C SER A 302 -25.79 25.66 -31.43
N VAL A 303 -27.07 25.27 -31.59
CA VAL A 303 -27.62 24.05 -30.99
C VAL A 303 -27.07 22.79 -31.64
N SER A 304 -26.85 22.79 -32.96
CA SER A 304 -26.18 21.67 -33.64
C SER A 304 -24.75 21.46 -33.14
N ALA A 305 -23.99 22.54 -32.91
CA ALA A 305 -22.65 22.45 -32.33
C ALA A 305 -22.65 21.88 -30.89
N LEU A 306 -23.69 22.17 -30.10
CA LEU A 306 -23.86 21.66 -28.73
C LEU A 306 -24.29 20.18 -28.66
N ARG A 307 -25.01 19.67 -29.67
CA ARG A 307 -25.47 18.27 -29.70
C ARG A 307 -24.36 17.27 -29.98
N GLY A 308 -23.19 17.72 -30.46
CA GLY A 308 -22.08 16.85 -30.77
C GLY A 308 -22.51 15.75 -31.74
N GLU A 309 -22.89 16.11 -32.97
CA GLU A 309 -22.76 15.11 -34.02
C GLU A 309 -21.27 14.77 -34.15
N PRO A 310 -20.88 13.49 -34.06
CA PRO A 310 -19.52 13.11 -34.38
C PRO A 310 -19.25 13.55 -35.82
N LEU A 311 -18.10 14.16 -36.06
CA LEU A 311 -17.54 14.34 -37.40
C LEU A 311 -17.18 12.95 -37.97
N GLU A 312 -18.19 12.17 -38.34
CA GLU A 312 -18.05 10.81 -38.89
C GLU A 312 -18.07 10.81 -40.42
N GLY A 313 -17.69 11.92 -41.07
CA GLY A 313 -17.85 12.06 -42.52
C GLY A 313 -16.88 12.97 -43.26
N ALA A 314 -15.72 13.32 -42.71
CA ALA A 314 -14.74 14.20 -43.39
C ALA A 314 -13.36 13.56 -43.66
N ILE A 315 -13.27 12.22 -43.64
CA ILE A 315 -12.09 11.50 -44.15
C ILE A 315 -12.60 10.36 -45.04
N ALA A 316 -12.82 10.66 -46.32
CA ALA A 316 -12.90 9.71 -47.42
C ALA A 316 -12.32 10.37 -48.68
#